data_AF-A0A7S0YEF8-F1
#
_entry.id   AF-A0A7S0YEF8-F1
#
_cell.length_a   1.000
_cell.length_b   1.000
_cell.length_c   1.000
_cell.angle_alpha   90.00
_cell.angle_beta   90.00
_cell.angle_gamma   90.00
#
_symmetry.space_group_name_H-M   'P 1'
#
loop_
_entity.id
_entity.type
_entity.pdbx_description
1 polymer ?
#
loop_
_entity_poly.entity_id
_entity_poly.type
_entity_poly.pdbx_seq_one_letter_code
_entity_poly.pdbx_strand_id
1 'polypeptide(L)'
;MEKTQKSSRLLKLLALLEDGSDDTTRKGAAEQIASIARLHPEQLIPILQKIHIYLYSKKWETRVAASIAFSQIASHFQHHTVEDLACAARSCGEDLSGLNYDASVDLSGFDVEAILRDSRPLEAFSTENLILPFEGAAQLKERVASLRANIRSSMMLGMSNAECFELDTYALFKDEDLAAAAEAPVPSSPVRDRAEVVDVLEGQTRSATGQG
;
A
#
# COMPACT_ATOMS: atom_id res chain seq x y z
N MET A 1 -31.69 -9.09 -16.03
CA MET A 1 -32.68 -8.78 -14.98
C MET A 1 -31.98 -7.99 -13.89
N GLU A 2 -31.95 -6.68 -14.08
CA GLU A 2 -31.33 -5.71 -13.18
C GLU A 2 -32.18 -5.62 -11.92
N LYS A 3 -31.72 -6.22 -10.82
CA LYS A 3 -32.40 -6.08 -9.53
C LYS A 3 -32.27 -4.62 -9.12
N THR A 4 -33.34 -3.86 -9.24
CA THR A 4 -33.47 -2.51 -8.69
C THR A 4 -33.29 -2.60 -7.18
N GLN A 5 -32.05 -2.45 -6.73
CA GLN A 5 -31.67 -2.58 -5.33
C GLN A 5 -32.35 -1.45 -4.56
N LYS A 6 -33.32 -1.80 -3.72
CA LYS A 6 -34.03 -0.86 -2.85
C LYS A 6 -32.98 -0.10 -2.03
N SER A 7 -32.73 1.16 -2.38
CA SER A 7 -31.65 1.94 -1.80
C SER A 7 -31.99 2.28 -0.35
N SER A 8 -31.37 1.55 0.59
CA SER A 8 -31.44 1.83 2.02
C SER A 8 -30.96 3.26 2.30
N ARG A 9 -31.51 3.92 3.33
CA ARG A 9 -31.07 5.26 3.76
C ARG A 9 -29.57 5.32 3.97
N LEU A 10 -28.98 4.28 4.55
CA LEU A 10 -27.54 4.16 4.76
C LEU A 10 -26.77 4.17 3.43
N LEU A 11 -27.24 3.45 2.40
CA LEU A 11 -26.59 3.42 1.09
C LEU A 11 -26.61 4.78 0.40
N LYS A 12 -27.69 5.55 0.57
CA LYS A 12 -27.78 6.93 0.07
C LYS A 12 -26.79 7.85 0.78
N LEU A 13 -26.63 7.70 2.09
CA LEU A 13 -25.65 8.48 2.86
C LEU A 13 -24.21 8.12 2.48
N LEU A 14 -23.91 6.84 2.25
CA LEU A 14 -22.60 6.41 1.75
C LEU A 14 -22.33 6.94 0.34
N ALA A 15 -23.33 6.98 -0.53
CA ALA A 15 -23.19 7.61 -1.85
C ALA A 15 -22.94 9.12 -1.73
N LEU A 16 -23.61 9.82 -0.81
CA LEU A 16 -23.36 11.25 -0.54
C LEU A 16 -21.96 11.51 0.05
N LEU A 17 -21.36 10.51 0.71
CA LEU A 17 -19.98 10.60 1.18
C LEU A 17 -18.98 10.61 0.00
N GLU A 18 -19.28 9.87 -1.08
CA GLU A 18 -18.44 9.76 -2.27
C GLU A 18 -18.69 10.87 -3.31
N ASP A 19 -19.96 11.16 -3.59
CA ASP A 19 -20.41 12.02 -4.69
C ASP A 19 -21.06 13.33 -4.19
N GLY A 20 -20.99 13.62 -2.89
CA GLY A 20 -21.48 14.89 -2.35
C GLY A 20 -20.75 16.07 -2.99
N SER A 21 -21.49 17.02 -3.56
CA SER A 21 -20.92 18.16 -4.29
C SER A 21 -20.15 19.12 -3.37
N ASP A 22 -20.65 19.33 -2.16
CA ASP A 22 -20.07 20.25 -1.17
C ASP A 22 -19.50 19.52 0.05
N ASP A 23 -18.47 20.12 0.64
CA ASP A 23 -17.83 19.60 1.87
C ASP A 23 -18.80 19.58 3.07
N THR A 24 -19.68 20.57 3.17
CA THR A 24 -20.73 20.63 4.19
C THR A 24 -21.72 19.48 4.07
N THR A 25 -22.09 19.12 2.84
CA THR A 25 -22.99 17.98 2.55
C THR A 25 -22.33 16.66 2.92
N ARG A 26 -21.03 16.49 2.58
CA ARG A 26 -20.26 15.28 2.96
C ARG A 26 -20.14 15.14 4.47
N LYS A 27 -19.86 16.23 5.19
CA LYS A 27 -19.82 16.27 6.66
C LYS A 27 -21.17 15.95 7.29
N GLY A 28 -22.25 16.57 6.80
CA GLY A 28 -23.61 16.26 7.27
C GLY A 28 -24.02 14.81 7.00
N ALA A 29 -23.57 14.21 5.90
CA ALA A 29 -23.77 12.78 5.63
C ALA A 29 -22.98 11.90 6.62
N ALA A 30 -21.72 12.24 6.89
CA ALA A 30 -20.87 11.56 7.87
C ALA A 30 -21.47 11.57 9.28
N GLU A 31 -21.97 12.72 9.74
CA GLU A 31 -22.66 12.86 11.03
C GLU A 31 -23.92 11.98 11.10
N GLN A 32 -24.71 11.94 10.02
CA GLN A 32 -25.89 11.08 9.95
C GLN A 32 -25.54 9.60 9.99
N ILE A 33 -24.47 9.17 9.32
CA ILE A 33 -23.99 7.78 9.38
C ILE A 33 -23.62 7.44 10.82
N ALA A 34 -22.90 8.33 11.51
CA ALA A 34 -22.49 8.12 12.90
C ALA A 34 -23.70 8.06 13.84
N SER A 35 -24.71 8.92 13.65
CA SER A 35 -25.96 8.86 14.41
C SER A 35 -26.73 7.56 14.19
N ILE A 36 -26.73 7.00 12.97
CA ILE A 36 -27.35 5.71 12.67
C ILE A 36 -26.59 4.59 13.38
N ALA A 37 -25.25 4.60 13.33
CA ALA A 37 -24.42 3.62 14.02
C ALA A 37 -24.67 3.64 15.54
N ARG A 38 -24.83 4.84 16.13
CA ARG A 38 -25.16 4.99 17.55
C ARG A 38 -26.52 4.39 17.92
N LEU A 39 -27.52 4.54 17.04
CA LEU A 39 -28.87 3.99 17.28
C LEU A 39 -28.92 2.46 17.12
N HIS A 40 -28.01 1.92 16.29
CA HIS A 40 -27.94 0.51 15.94
C HIS A 40 -26.51 -0.05 16.17
N PRO A 41 -26.10 -0.25 17.44
CA PRO A 41 -24.75 -0.73 17.78
C PRO A 41 -24.43 -2.10 17.15
N GLU A 42 -25.44 -2.93 16.89
CA GLU A 42 -25.30 -4.25 16.27
C GLU A 42 -24.80 -4.18 14.81
N GLN A 43 -24.98 -3.03 14.16
CA GLN A 43 -24.56 -2.80 12.77
C GLN A 43 -23.25 -2.00 12.67
N LEU A 44 -22.61 -1.69 13.79
CA LEU A 44 -21.39 -0.87 13.83
C LEU A 44 -20.29 -1.46 12.94
N ILE A 45 -19.95 -2.74 13.13
CA ILE A 45 -18.88 -3.39 12.36
C ILE A 45 -19.18 -3.42 10.85
N PRO A 46 -20.37 -3.86 10.38
CA PRO A 46 -20.74 -3.75 8.97
C PRO A 46 -20.70 -2.33 8.40
N ILE A 47 -21.07 -1.31 9.19
CA ILE A 47 -21.00 0.10 8.76
C ILE A 47 -19.54 0.53 8.60
N LEU A 48 -18.69 0.24 9.58
CA LEU A 48 -17.25 0.56 9.54
C LEU A 48 -16.55 -0.12 8.36
N GLN A 49 -16.88 -1.38 8.07
CA GLN A 49 -16.34 -2.09 6.91
C GLN A 49 -16.69 -1.40 5.59
N LYS A 50 -17.90 -0.86 5.47
CA LYS A 50 -18.30 -0.08 4.28
C LYS A 50 -17.55 1.25 4.20
N ILE A 51 -17.40 1.97 5.32
CA ILE A 51 -16.69 3.25 5.36
C ILE A 51 -15.19 3.04 5.06
N HIS A 52 -14.60 1.94 5.55
CA HIS A 52 -13.18 1.61 5.38
C HIS A 52 -12.74 1.56 3.91
N ILE A 53 -13.58 1.05 3.02
CA ILE A 53 -13.29 1.00 1.57
C ILE A 53 -13.06 2.42 1.01
N TYR A 54 -13.82 3.41 1.50
CA TYR A 54 -13.70 4.80 1.05
C TYR A 54 -12.41 5.50 1.51
N LEU A 55 -11.71 4.99 2.54
CA LEU A 55 -10.39 5.49 2.93
C LEU A 55 -9.32 5.23 1.86
N TYR A 56 -9.52 4.22 1.01
CA TYR A 56 -8.61 3.87 -0.09
C TYR A 56 -9.10 4.40 -1.44
N SER A 57 -10.10 5.29 -1.45
CA SER A 57 -10.55 5.93 -2.68
C SER A 57 -9.45 6.79 -3.29
N LYS A 58 -9.38 6.85 -4.62
CA LYS A 58 -8.45 7.74 -5.35
C LYS A 58 -8.77 9.23 -5.11
N LYS A 59 -10.05 9.56 -4.90
CA LYS A 59 -10.53 10.92 -4.62
C LYS A 59 -10.11 11.36 -3.21
N TRP A 60 -9.40 12.48 -3.09
CA TRP A 60 -8.94 13.01 -1.80
C TRP A 60 -10.11 13.37 -0.88
N GLU A 61 -11.13 14.02 -1.43
CA GLU A 61 -12.31 14.51 -0.72
C GLU A 61 -13.10 13.37 -0.09
N THR A 62 -13.22 12.24 -0.79
CA THR A 62 -13.86 11.03 -0.28
C THR A 62 -13.09 10.44 0.90
N ARG A 63 -11.74 10.46 0.86
CA ARG A 63 -10.92 10.00 1.99
C ARG A 63 -11.14 10.89 3.22
N VAL A 64 -11.11 12.21 3.04
CA VAL A 64 -11.36 13.17 4.13
C VAL A 64 -12.75 12.98 4.73
N ALA A 65 -13.79 12.85 3.90
CA ALA A 65 -15.16 12.62 4.38
C ALA A 65 -15.29 11.29 5.14
N ALA A 66 -14.67 10.22 4.65
CA ALA A 66 -14.62 8.93 5.35
C ALA A 66 -13.92 9.04 6.71
N SER A 67 -12.77 9.72 6.78
CA SER A 67 -12.07 9.98 8.05
C SER A 67 -12.93 10.76 9.04
N ILE A 68 -13.68 11.76 8.57
CA ILE A 68 -14.63 12.50 9.41
C ILE A 68 -15.73 11.58 9.94
N ALA A 69 -16.29 10.69 9.11
CA ALA A 69 -17.28 9.71 9.56
C ALA A 69 -16.72 8.79 10.66
N PHE A 70 -15.49 8.30 10.51
CA PHE A 70 -14.80 7.52 11.55
C PHE A 70 -14.61 8.33 12.84
N SER A 71 -14.19 9.59 12.75
CA SER A 71 -14.00 10.46 13.91
C SER A 71 -15.32 10.72 14.66
N GLN A 72 -16.42 10.95 13.95
CA GLN A 72 -17.75 11.12 14.55
C GLN A 72 -18.24 9.84 15.22
N ILE A 73 -18.03 8.68 14.59
CA ILE A 73 -18.32 7.38 15.19
C ILE A 73 -17.50 7.21 16.48
N ALA A 74 -16.18 7.39 16.42
CA ALA A 74 -15.30 7.27 17.59
C ALA A 74 -15.67 8.22 18.74
N SER A 75 -16.23 9.39 18.43
CA SER A 75 -16.70 10.36 19.43
C SER A 75 -18.00 9.94 20.12
N HIS A 76 -18.81 9.10 19.48
CA HIS A 76 -20.09 8.64 20.02
C HIS A 76 -20.01 7.34 20.81
N PHE A 77 -19.04 6.48 20.51
CA PHE A 77 -18.80 5.24 21.27
C PHE A 77 -17.81 5.52 22.41
N GLN A 78 -18.13 5.05 23.62
CA GLN A 78 -17.26 5.24 24.78
C GLN A 78 -15.94 4.48 24.58
N HIS A 79 -14.83 5.12 24.94
CA HIS A 79 -13.52 4.48 24.90
C HIS A 79 -13.46 3.49 26.07
N HIS A 80 -13.35 2.20 25.76
CA HIS A 80 -13.06 1.22 26.79
C HIS A 80 -11.60 1.40 27.20
N THR A 81 -11.38 1.74 28.47
CA THR A 81 -10.05 1.76 29.07
C THR A 81 -9.48 0.34 29.02
N VAL A 82 -8.16 0.18 29.02
CA VAL A 82 -7.50 -1.13 29.12
C VAL A 82 -8.04 -1.92 30.31
N GLU A 83 -8.35 -1.22 31.40
CA GLU A 83 -8.97 -1.75 32.61
C GLU A 83 -10.40 -2.25 32.37
N ASP A 84 -11.21 -1.51 31.60
CA ASP A 84 -12.58 -1.91 31.23
C ASP A 84 -12.58 -3.14 30.33
N LEU A 85 -11.66 -3.19 29.35
CA LEU A 85 -11.47 -4.34 28.47
C LEU A 85 -10.98 -5.57 29.26
N ALA A 86 -10.04 -5.37 30.18
CA ALA A 86 -9.55 -6.44 31.05
C ALA A 86 -10.65 -6.97 31.98
N CYS A 87 -11.50 -6.08 32.51
CA CYS A 87 -12.64 -6.46 33.34
C CYS A 87 -13.70 -7.21 32.51
N ALA A 88 -14.02 -6.73 31.31
CA ALA A 88 -14.95 -7.39 30.40
C ALA A 88 -14.46 -8.79 30.00
N ALA A 89 -13.19 -8.94 29.63
CA ALA A 89 -12.64 -10.23 29.24
C ALA A 89 -12.62 -11.24 30.38
N ARG A 90 -12.28 -10.79 31.61
CA ARG A 90 -12.40 -11.63 32.83
C ARG A 90 -13.83 -12.08 33.08
N SER A 91 -14.82 -11.22 32.81
CA SER A 91 -16.24 -11.55 32.97
C SER A 91 -16.78 -12.53 31.92
N CYS A 92 -16.19 -12.51 30.72
CA CYS A 92 -16.56 -13.40 29.60
C CYS A 92 -15.80 -14.74 29.60
N GLY A 93 -14.84 -14.92 30.51
CA GLY A 93 -14.01 -16.14 30.59
C GLY A 93 -13.02 -16.29 29.42
N GLU A 94 -12.69 -15.19 28.73
CA GLU A 94 -11.70 -15.20 27.65
C GLU A 94 -10.30 -14.93 28.22
N ASP A 95 -9.40 -15.91 28.06
CA ASP A 95 -7.99 -15.77 28.42
C ASP A 95 -7.32 -14.77 27.47
N LEU A 96 -7.16 -13.52 27.93
CA LEU A 96 -6.41 -12.47 27.22
C LEU A 96 -4.90 -12.78 27.09
N SER A 97 -4.41 -13.86 27.68
CA SER A 97 -3.02 -14.32 27.60
C SER A 97 -2.60 -14.69 26.17
N GLY A 98 -3.55 -14.95 25.27
CA GLY A 98 -3.31 -15.18 23.84
C GLY A 98 -3.19 -13.92 22.98
N LEU A 99 -3.41 -12.73 23.56
CA LEU A 99 -3.07 -11.46 22.91
C LEU A 99 -1.56 -11.31 22.98
N ASN A 100 -0.89 -11.85 21.96
CA ASN A 100 0.56 -11.78 21.88
C ASN A 100 1.01 -10.32 21.75
N TYR A 101 1.46 -9.74 22.87
CA TYR A 101 2.11 -8.45 22.94
C TYR A 101 3.60 -8.51 22.52
N ASP A 102 4.12 -9.65 22.03
CA ASP A 102 5.49 -9.78 21.46
C ASP A 102 5.71 -8.94 20.18
N ALA A 103 4.71 -8.15 19.78
CA ALA A 103 4.85 -7.09 18.80
C ALA A 103 5.04 -5.70 19.44
N SER A 104 5.29 -5.62 20.76
CA SER A 104 5.62 -4.36 21.43
C SER A 104 6.98 -3.89 20.92
N VAL A 105 6.95 -2.87 20.08
CA VAL A 105 8.15 -2.13 19.72
C VAL A 105 8.35 -1.09 20.81
N ASP A 106 9.34 -1.31 21.66
CA ASP A 106 9.66 -0.36 22.72
C ASP A 106 10.29 0.89 22.11
N LEU A 107 9.76 2.06 22.47
CA LEU A 107 10.28 3.35 22.00
C LEU A 107 11.73 3.60 22.43
N SER A 108 12.16 3.02 23.56
CA SER A 108 13.53 3.16 24.06
C SER A 108 14.57 2.47 23.18
N GLY A 109 14.18 1.44 22.43
CA GLY A 109 15.05 0.74 21.48
C GLY A 109 14.98 1.30 20.06
N PHE A 110 14.26 2.41 19.86
CA PHE A 110 14.08 3.02 18.55
C PHE A 110 15.30 3.86 18.17
N ASP A 111 16.19 3.28 17.36
CA ASP A 111 17.34 3.97 16.80
C ASP A 111 17.02 4.54 15.41
N VAL A 112 16.93 5.86 15.33
CA VAL A 112 16.64 6.59 14.09
C VAL A 112 17.76 6.43 13.06
N GLU A 113 19.02 6.36 13.50
CA GLU A 113 20.16 6.32 12.57
C GLU A 113 20.22 4.96 11.85
N ALA A 114 19.98 3.87 12.59
CA ALA A 114 19.87 2.53 12.01
C ALA A 114 18.72 2.44 10.99
N ILE A 115 17.54 2.99 11.32
CA ILE A 115 16.39 2.97 10.42
C ILE A 115 16.68 3.77 9.14
N LEU A 116 17.26 4.96 9.24
CA LEU A 116 17.57 5.75 8.05
C LEU A 116 18.61 5.10 7.13
N ARG A 117 19.50 4.27 7.68
CA ARG A 117 20.52 3.55 6.91
C ARG A 117 19.97 2.29 6.25
N ASP A 118 19.19 1.51 6.99
CA ASP A 118 18.89 0.13 6.63
C ASP A 118 17.41 -0.10 6.25
N SER A 119 16.52 0.88 6.46
CA SER A 119 15.10 0.73 6.12
C SER A 119 14.80 0.88 4.63
N ARG A 120 13.76 0.18 4.18
CA ARG A 120 13.22 0.34 2.83
C ARG A 120 12.44 1.66 2.70
N PRO A 121 12.71 2.50 1.68
CA PRO A 121 11.92 3.71 1.45
C PRO A 121 10.46 3.36 1.15
N LEU A 122 9.53 4.14 1.71
CA LEU A 122 8.10 4.00 1.43
C LEU A 122 7.79 4.60 0.05
N GLU A 123 7.70 3.74 -0.95
CA GLU A 123 7.30 4.12 -2.30
C GLU A 123 5.78 4.25 -2.46
N ALA A 124 5.35 4.75 -3.61
CA ALA A 124 3.95 4.82 -3.98
C ALA A 124 3.32 3.42 -3.94
N PHE A 125 2.41 3.22 -2.98
CA PHE A 125 1.80 1.93 -2.73
C PHE A 125 0.47 1.77 -3.49
N SER A 126 0.29 0.65 -4.18
CA SER A 126 -0.98 0.31 -4.84
C SER A 126 -1.98 -0.25 -3.83
N THR A 127 -3.06 0.50 -3.58
CA THR A 127 -4.08 0.18 -2.56
C THR A 127 -4.93 -1.07 -2.86
N GLU A 128 -4.76 -1.70 -4.02
CA GLU A 128 -5.55 -2.86 -4.46
C GLU A 128 -5.46 -4.06 -3.51
N ASN A 129 -4.32 -4.24 -2.84
CA ASN A 129 -4.09 -5.35 -1.91
C ASN A 129 -4.62 -5.09 -0.49
N LEU A 130 -5.02 -3.85 -0.14
CA LEU A 130 -5.59 -3.53 1.19
C LEU A 130 -7.11 -3.59 1.24
N ILE A 131 -7.78 -3.51 0.09
CA ILE A 131 -9.24 -3.57 0.00
C ILE A 131 -9.68 -5.02 -0.12
N LEU A 132 -9.24 -5.85 0.83
CA LEU A 132 -9.73 -7.22 0.94
C LEU A 132 -10.87 -7.26 1.97
N PRO A 133 -11.95 -8.01 1.68
CA PRO A 133 -13.01 -8.24 2.67
C PRO A 133 -12.43 -8.79 3.97
N PHE A 134 -13.14 -8.58 5.07
CA PHE A 134 -12.78 -9.16 6.35
C PHE A 134 -13.13 -10.66 6.32
N GLU A 135 -12.22 -11.48 5.78
CA GLU A 135 -12.41 -12.93 5.62
C GLU A 135 -12.13 -13.66 6.94
N GLY A 136 -13.07 -13.56 7.89
CA GLY A 136 -13.00 -14.29 9.15
C GLY A 136 -11.85 -13.88 10.10
N ALA A 137 -11.96 -14.26 11.37
CA ALA A 137 -11.00 -13.85 12.39
C ALA A 137 -9.61 -14.51 12.21
N ALA A 138 -9.57 -15.77 11.75
CA ALA A 138 -8.33 -16.53 11.61
C ALA A 138 -7.42 -16.01 10.49
N GLN A 139 -7.97 -15.80 9.29
CA GLN A 139 -7.18 -15.30 8.15
C GLN A 139 -6.76 -13.85 8.36
N LEU A 140 -7.58 -13.03 9.01
CA LEU A 140 -7.16 -11.69 9.40
C LEU A 140 -5.98 -11.72 10.36
N LYS A 141 -6.00 -12.61 11.36
CA LYS A 141 -4.90 -12.75 12.32
C LYS A 141 -3.61 -13.14 11.62
N GLU A 142 -3.68 -14.10 10.71
CA GLU A 142 -2.55 -14.51 9.87
C GLU A 142 -2.05 -13.35 9.00
N ARG A 143 -2.94 -12.65 8.29
CA ARG A 143 -2.59 -11.50 7.46
C ARG A 143 -1.92 -10.39 8.27
N VAL A 144 -2.46 -10.08 9.45
CA VAL A 144 -1.87 -9.07 10.35
C VAL A 144 -0.49 -9.53 10.84
N ALA A 145 -0.30 -10.82 11.13
CA ALA A 145 1.01 -11.36 11.48
C ALA A 145 2.02 -11.22 10.33
N SER A 146 1.62 -11.57 9.10
CA SER A 146 2.46 -11.41 7.91
C SER A 146 2.79 -9.94 7.62
N LEU A 147 1.82 -9.03 7.74
CA LEU A 147 2.06 -7.59 7.57
C LEU A 147 3.02 -7.05 8.65
N ARG A 148 2.89 -7.50 9.90
CA ARG A 148 3.81 -7.14 10.99
C ARG A 148 5.23 -7.66 10.73
N ALA A 149 5.36 -8.90 10.26
CA ALA A 149 6.65 -9.46 9.88
C ALA A 149 7.29 -8.64 8.75
N ASN A 150 6.53 -8.33 7.69
CA ASN A 150 7.01 -7.50 6.58
C ASN A 150 7.48 -6.12 7.05
N ILE A 151 6.71 -5.44 7.91
CA ILE A 151 7.12 -4.13 8.46
C ILE A 151 8.38 -4.26 9.31
N ARG A 152 8.47 -5.30 10.15
CA ARG A 152 9.64 -5.55 11.01
C ARG A 152 10.91 -5.76 10.18
N SER A 153 10.84 -6.61 9.15
CA SER A 153 11.95 -6.82 8.22
C SER A 153 12.27 -5.56 7.42
N SER A 154 11.25 -4.85 6.93
CA SER A 154 11.41 -3.64 6.13
C SER A 154 11.98 -2.45 6.91
N MET A 155 11.81 -2.41 8.23
CA MET A 155 12.36 -1.36 9.10
C MET A 155 13.59 -1.84 9.88
N MET A 156 13.98 -3.12 9.73
CA MET A 156 15.05 -3.78 10.49
C MET A 156 14.96 -3.58 12.02
N LEU A 157 13.74 -3.46 12.54
CA LEU A 157 13.51 -3.21 13.97
C LEU A 157 13.58 -4.51 14.76
N GLY A 158 14.51 -4.61 15.71
CA GLY A 158 14.56 -5.69 16.70
C GLY A 158 14.94 -7.07 16.13
N MET A 159 15.53 -7.12 14.94
CA MET A 159 16.14 -8.36 14.42
C MET A 159 17.50 -8.56 15.08
N SER A 160 17.70 -9.71 15.72
CA SER A 160 19.04 -10.09 16.15
C SER A 160 19.92 -10.36 14.92
N ASN A 161 21.24 -10.15 15.02
CA ASN A 161 22.18 -10.38 13.91
C ASN A 161 22.05 -11.79 13.28
N ALA A 162 21.51 -12.78 14.00
CA ALA A 162 21.26 -14.13 13.52
C ALA A 162 20.02 -14.23 12.60
N GLU A 163 18.95 -13.48 12.89
CA GLU A 163 17.71 -13.48 12.11
C GLU A 163 17.83 -12.65 10.82
N CYS A 164 18.81 -11.73 10.78
CA CYS A 164 19.14 -10.95 9.58
C CYS A 164 19.78 -11.82 8.47
N PHE A 165 20.40 -12.95 8.82
CA PHE A 165 21.04 -13.85 7.85
C PHE A 165 20.09 -14.92 7.26
N GLU A 166 18.90 -15.10 7.85
CA GLU A 166 17.99 -16.20 7.49
C GLU A 166 16.85 -15.79 6.53
N LEU A 167 16.74 -14.51 6.14
CA LEU A 167 15.65 -14.04 5.26
C LEU A 167 16.13 -13.00 4.24
N ASP A 168 16.32 -13.43 2.99
CA ASP A 168 15.49 -13.09 1.81
C ASP A 168 16.28 -13.45 0.53
N THR A 169 16.03 -14.62 -0.06
CA THR A 169 16.59 -14.96 -1.38
C THR A 169 16.06 -14.03 -2.48
N TYR A 170 14.97 -13.30 -2.23
CA TYR A 170 14.45 -12.22 -3.08
C TYR A 170 15.27 -10.91 -2.99
N ALA A 171 16.06 -10.71 -1.93
CA ALA A 171 17.00 -9.58 -1.83
C ALA A 171 18.36 -9.89 -2.49
N LEU A 172 18.61 -11.15 -2.89
CA LEU A 172 19.86 -11.58 -3.51
C LEU A 172 19.99 -11.14 -4.98
N PHE A 173 18.86 -10.84 -5.62
CA PHE A 173 18.80 -10.37 -7.00
C PHE A 173 18.01 -9.08 -7.04
N LYS A 174 18.69 -7.94 -7.24
CA LYS A 174 18.03 -6.67 -7.49
C LYS A 174 17.88 -6.47 -8.99
N ASP A 175 16.83 -5.79 -9.41
CA ASP A 175 16.63 -5.41 -10.82
C ASP A 175 17.77 -4.52 -11.36
N GLU A 176 18.51 -3.84 -10.46
CA GLU A 176 19.73 -3.09 -10.76
C GLU A 176 20.91 -3.99 -11.17
N ASP A 177 20.98 -5.24 -10.71
CA ASP A 177 22.05 -6.17 -11.07
C ASP A 177 21.92 -6.66 -12.53
N LEU A 178 20.71 -6.63 -13.10
CA LEU A 178 20.50 -6.91 -14.54
C LEU A 178 21.03 -5.79 -15.44
N ALA A 179 21.08 -4.54 -14.95
CA ALA A 179 21.58 -3.40 -15.73
C ALA A 179 23.11 -3.41 -15.85
N ALA A 180 23.82 -3.90 -14.84
CA ALA A 180 25.28 -3.96 -14.83
C ALA A 180 25.88 -4.92 -15.88
N ALA A 181 25.12 -5.94 -16.32
CA ALA A 181 25.56 -6.85 -17.38
C ALA A 181 25.50 -6.24 -18.79
N ALA A 182 24.79 -5.12 -18.97
CA ALA A 182 24.64 -4.45 -20.27
C ALA A 182 25.76 -3.44 -20.58
N GLU A 183 26.55 -3.04 -19.57
CA GLU A 183 27.57 -1.99 -19.69
C GLU A 183 28.99 -2.56 -19.51
N ALA A 184 29.34 -3.56 -20.32
CA ALA A 184 30.75 -3.90 -20.51
C ALA A 184 31.46 -2.74 -21.26
N PRO A 185 32.63 -2.27 -20.83
CA PRO A 185 33.33 -1.18 -21.50
C PRO A 185 33.76 -1.62 -22.91
N VAL A 186 33.24 -0.95 -23.93
CA VAL A 186 33.73 -1.08 -25.31
C VAL A 186 35.17 -0.56 -25.33
N PRO A 187 36.19 -1.37 -25.70
CA PRO A 187 37.55 -0.88 -25.77
C PRO A 187 37.66 0.17 -26.88
N SER A 188 38.02 1.39 -26.48
CA SER A 188 38.30 2.53 -27.36
C SER A 188 39.41 2.18 -28.36
N SER A 189 39.07 2.09 -29.66
CA SER A 189 40.06 2.07 -30.73
C SER A 189 40.54 3.50 -31.04
N PRO A 190 41.82 3.69 -31.40
CA PRO A 190 42.39 5.02 -31.55
C PRO A 190 41.88 5.72 -32.81
N VAL A 191 41.61 7.01 -32.66
CA VAL A 191 41.30 7.97 -33.72
C VAL A 191 42.46 8.01 -34.72
N ARG A 192 42.19 7.76 -36.01
CA ARG A 192 43.17 7.99 -37.09
C ARG A 192 42.76 9.26 -37.85
N ASP A 193 43.59 10.29 -37.73
CA ASP A 193 43.39 11.59 -38.38
C ASP A 193 43.59 11.54 -39.90
N ARG A 194 42.58 12.11 -40.59
CA ARG A 194 42.61 13.14 -41.64
C ARG A 194 43.48 12.97 -42.92
N ALA A 195 42.75 12.88 -44.04
CA ALA A 195 43.01 13.41 -45.38
C ALA A 195 43.98 12.68 -46.34
N GLU A 196 43.41 12.18 -47.43
CA GLU A 196 43.92 12.04 -48.83
C GLU A 196 42.83 11.22 -49.57
N VAL A 197 42.29 11.48 -50.78
CA VAL A 197 42.39 12.50 -51.82
C VAL A 197 41.07 12.36 -52.59
N VAL A 198 40.35 13.47 -52.80
CA VAL A 198 39.36 13.56 -53.89
C VAL A 198 40.17 13.79 -55.16
N ASP A 199 39.94 13.02 -56.23
CA ASP A 199 39.62 13.51 -57.58
C ASP A 199 39.82 12.44 -58.68
N VAL A 200 39.13 12.64 -59.81
CA VAL A 200 39.57 12.27 -61.17
C VAL A 200 39.43 10.79 -61.59
N LEU A 201 38.28 10.41 -62.17
CA LEU A 201 38.16 10.18 -63.64
C LEU A 201 36.78 9.64 -64.04
N GLU A 202 35.95 10.56 -64.50
CA GLU A 202 35.12 10.30 -65.68
C GLU A 202 36.00 9.80 -66.84
N GLY A 203 35.66 8.63 -67.38
CA GLY A 203 36.05 8.16 -68.70
C GLY A 203 35.04 7.10 -69.11
N GLN A 204 33.98 7.45 -69.84
CA GLN A 204 33.91 7.27 -71.30
C GLN A 204 34.58 5.94 -71.72
N THR A 205 33.89 4.90 -72.18
CA THR A 205 33.25 4.81 -73.51
C THR A 205 32.32 3.58 -73.57
N ARG A 206 31.05 3.72 -73.99
CA ARG A 206 30.48 3.22 -75.26
C ARG A 206 30.92 1.82 -75.74
N SER A 207 29.93 0.91 -75.78
CA SER A 207 29.57 -0.04 -76.85
C SER A 207 30.61 -0.96 -77.52
N ALA A 208 30.41 -2.28 -77.42
CA ALA A 208 30.49 -3.30 -78.50
C ALA A 208 30.21 -4.70 -77.90
N THR A 209 29.11 -5.38 -78.26
CA THR A 209 29.02 -6.44 -79.30
C THR A 209 29.62 -7.80 -78.90
N GLY A 210 28.73 -8.78 -78.69
CA GLY A 210 28.67 -9.99 -79.53
C GLY A 210 29.48 -11.25 -79.15
N GLN A 211 28.72 -12.34 -79.12
CA GLN A 211 29.03 -13.74 -79.46
C GLN A 211 29.62 -14.70 -78.42
N GLY A 212 28.92 -15.84 -78.35
CA GLY A 212 29.24 -17.10 -77.67
C GLY A 212 27.97 -17.91 -77.53
#